data_AF-A0A955VW57-F1
#
_entry.id   AF-A0A955VW57-F1
#
_cell.length_a   1.000
_cell.length_b   1.000
_cell.length_c   1.000
_cell.angle_alpha   90.00
_cell.angle_beta   90.00
_cell.angle_gamma   90.00
#
_symmetry.space_group_name_H-M   'P 1'
#
loop_
_entity.id
_entity.type
_entity.pdbx_description
1 polymer ?
#
loop_
_entity_poly.entity_id
_entity_poly.type
_entity_poly.pdbx_seq_one_letter_code
_entity_poly.pdbx_strand_id
1 'polypeptide(L)'
;CQNECGEGVEYCIGSQWQACTAARVREERCGNGVDEDCDGTIDEGCDGCTDGATRECRSECGQGTERCSGATWRDCDAREPADEVCDGQDNDCDGLTDEDFPALGAACEDGDGPCQVAGTRVCAPDGVGTVCDAVAGAGDAETCNGVYDDCDGQTDEDLPGV
;
A
#
# COMPACT_ATOMS: atom_id res chain seq x y z
N CYS A 1 -13.05 -41.72 30.80
CA CYS A 1 -13.75 -40.50 31.26
C CYS A 1 -14.90 -40.13 30.35
N GLN A 2 -15.75 -39.21 30.80
CA GLN A 2 -16.78 -38.56 30.01
C GLN A 2 -16.93 -37.11 30.49
N ASN A 3 -17.27 -36.20 29.58
CA ASN A 3 -17.76 -34.84 29.88
C ASN A 3 -18.95 -34.49 28.97
N GLU A 4 -19.38 -33.24 29.00
CA GLU A 4 -20.51 -32.72 28.21
C GLU A 4 -20.29 -32.92 26.71
N CYS A 5 -19.03 -32.83 26.23
CA CYS A 5 -18.64 -33.10 24.85
C CYS A 5 -18.50 -34.60 24.50
N GLY A 6 -18.82 -35.50 25.42
CA GLY A 6 -18.85 -36.94 25.19
C GLY A 6 -17.73 -37.73 25.87
N GLU A 7 -17.44 -38.90 25.32
CA GLU A 7 -16.56 -39.88 25.94
C GLU A 7 -15.08 -39.67 25.59
N GLY A 8 -14.20 -40.03 26.52
CA GLY A 8 -12.76 -39.98 26.33
C GLY A 8 -12.02 -41.11 27.02
N VAL A 9 -10.77 -41.29 26.64
CA VAL A 9 -9.87 -42.28 27.24
C VAL A 9 -9.01 -41.57 28.27
N GLU A 10 -8.76 -42.23 29.40
CA GLU A 10 -7.75 -41.82 30.37
C GLU A 10 -6.68 -42.89 30.45
N TYR A 11 -5.42 -42.46 30.50
CA TYR A 11 -4.28 -43.36 30.63
C TYR A 11 -3.73 -43.28 32.05
N CYS A 12 -3.40 -44.43 32.63
CA CYS A 12 -2.64 -44.49 33.87
C CYS A 12 -1.16 -44.66 33.52
N ILE A 13 -0.36 -43.62 33.77
CA ILE A 13 1.07 -43.62 33.52
C ILE A 13 1.77 -43.35 34.86
N GLY A 14 2.61 -44.27 35.32
CA GLY A 14 3.37 -44.09 36.57
C GLY A 14 2.49 -43.88 37.81
N SER A 15 1.39 -44.64 37.94
CA SER A 15 0.41 -44.52 39.03
C SER A 15 -0.33 -43.16 39.10
N GLN A 16 -0.28 -42.36 38.02
CA GLN A 16 -1.04 -41.13 37.88
C GLN A 16 -1.99 -41.22 36.68
N TRP A 17 -3.27 -40.94 36.94
CA TRP A 17 -4.24 -40.77 35.87
C TRP A 17 -3.95 -39.48 35.11
N GLN A 18 -3.80 -39.59 33.80
CA GLN A 18 -3.66 -38.46 32.89
C GLN A 18 -5.01 -37.80 32.64
N ALA A 19 -4.98 -36.58 32.10
CA ALA A 19 -6.19 -35.87 31.74
C ALA A 19 -7.02 -36.64 30.70
N CYS A 20 -8.33 -36.55 30.84
CA CYS A 20 -9.30 -37.07 29.90
C CYS A 20 -9.05 -36.57 28.47
N THR A 21 -9.08 -37.48 27.49
CA THR A 21 -8.97 -37.11 26.06
C THR A 21 -10.29 -36.71 25.41
N ALA A 22 -11.40 -36.67 26.15
CA ALA A 22 -12.67 -36.15 25.62
C ALA A 22 -12.48 -34.70 25.17
N ALA A 23 -13.23 -34.28 24.15
CA ALA A 23 -13.24 -32.89 23.71
C ALA A 23 -13.57 -31.97 24.90
N ARG A 24 -12.93 -30.80 24.97
CA ARG A 24 -13.16 -29.85 26.06
C ARG A 24 -14.10 -28.78 25.55
N VAL A 25 -14.99 -28.31 26.42
CA VAL A 25 -15.81 -27.13 26.17
C VAL A 25 -14.91 -25.94 25.82
N ARG A 26 -15.29 -25.22 24.77
CA ARG A 26 -14.63 -24.00 24.26
C ARG A 26 -15.69 -22.98 23.90
N GLU A 27 -15.28 -21.77 23.55
CA GLU A 27 -16.21 -20.80 22.96
C GLU A 27 -16.56 -21.23 21.53
N GLU A 28 -17.81 -21.00 21.15
CA GLU A 28 -18.36 -21.30 19.82
C GLU A 28 -17.59 -20.60 18.70
N ARG A 29 -17.23 -21.37 17.67
CA ARG A 29 -16.72 -20.85 16.41
C ARG A 29 -17.85 -20.84 15.38
N CYS A 30 -18.73 -19.85 15.57
CA CYS A 30 -19.87 -19.52 14.72
C CYS A 30 -19.70 -19.87 13.24
N GLY A 31 -20.48 -20.77 12.67
CA GLY A 31 -20.52 -21.09 11.25
C GLY A 31 -19.63 -22.25 10.82
N ASN A 32 -19.03 -22.98 11.76
CA ASN A 32 -18.27 -24.18 11.45
C ASN A 32 -19.12 -25.47 11.59
N GLY A 33 -20.35 -25.37 12.11
CA GLY A 33 -21.27 -26.48 12.27
C GLY A 33 -20.87 -27.46 13.37
N VAL A 34 -20.07 -27.02 14.34
CA VAL A 34 -19.59 -27.80 15.48
C VAL A 34 -20.12 -27.16 16.75
N ASP A 35 -20.54 -27.98 17.70
CA ASP A 35 -20.87 -27.59 19.07
C ASP A 35 -19.57 -27.65 19.89
N GLU A 36 -18.92 -26.50 20.07
CA GLU A 36 -17.66 -26.38 20.79
C GLU A 36 -17.84 -26.33 22.31
N ASP A 37 -18.93 -25.74 22.78
CA ASP A 37 -19.23 -25.60 24.19
C ASP A 37 -20.05 -26.77 24.76
N CYS A 38 -20.55 -27.62 23.87
CA CYS A 38 -21.23 -28.89 24.12
C CYS A 38 -22.55 -28.73 24.86
N ASP A 39 -23.24 -27.59 24.67
CA ASP A 39 -24.55 -27.31 25.27
C ASP A 39 -25.73 -27.93 24.49
N GLY A 40 -25.44 -28.52 23.33
CA GLY A 40 -26.40 -29.21 22.47
C GLY A 40 -27.07 -28.30 21.43
N THR A 41 -26.68 -27.04 21.35
CA THR A 41 -26.89 -26.19 20.18
C THR A 41 -25.64 -26.18 19.31
N ILE A 42 -25.77 -25.68 18.07
CA ILE A 42 -24.64 -25.56 17.16
C ILE A 42 -24.58 -24.10 16.74
N ASP A 43 -23.39 -23.50 16.81
CA ASP A 43 -23.12 -22.13 16.36
C ASP A 43 -24.02 -21.07 17.07
N GLU A 44 -24.21 -21.21 18.38
CA GLU A 44 -24.92 -20.25 19.24
C GLU A 44 -23.99 -19.19 19.85
N GLY A 45 -24.56 -18.20 20.55
CA GLY A 45 -23.78 -17.10 21.14
C GLY A 45 -23.11 -16.16 20.12
N CYS A 46 -23.47 -16.29 18.84
CA CYS A 46 -22.88 -15.55 17.73
C CYS A 46 -23.42 -14.13 17.59
N ASP A 47 -23.03 -13.24 18.49
CA ASP A 47 -23.36 -11.81 18.42
C ASP A 47 -22.47 -11.09 17.37
N GLY A 48 -22.79 -11.23 16.09
CA GLY A 48 -22.17 -10.42 15.04
C GLY A 48 -22.32 -10.98 13.62
N CYS A 49 -21.69 -12.12 13.36
CA CYS A 49 -21.69 -12.78 12.06
C CYS A 49 -21.33 -14.27 12.12
N THR A 50 -21.55 -14.98 11.02
CA THR A 50 -21.21 -16.40 10.84
C THR A 50 -19.86 -16.52 10.12
N ASP A 51 -18.95 -17.37 10.59
CA ASP A 51 -17.61 -17.57 10.03
C ASP A 51 -17.69 -17.89 8.53
N GLY A 52 -16.84 -17.23 7.76
CA GLY A 52 -16.86 -17.31 6.31
C GLY A 52 -17.89 -16.40 5.62
N ALA A 53 -18.84 -15.81 6.35
CA ALA A 53 -19.69 -14.76 5.79
C ALA A 53 -18.83 -13.58 5.32
N THR A 54 -19.28 -12.91 4.26
CA THR A 54 -18.63 -11.73 3.68
C THR A 54 -19.61 -10.56 3.62
N ARG A 55 -19.14 -9.34 3.87
CA ARG A 55 -19.92 -8.12 3.66
C ARG A 55 -19.06 -6.99 3.11
N GLU A 56 -19.73 -5.96 2.58
CA GLU A 56 -19.05 -4.71 2.18
C GLU A 56 -18.46 -4.01 3.40
N CYS A 57 -17.22 -3.56 3.26
CA CYS A 57 -16.55 -2.63 4.15
C CYS A 57 -16.05 -1.41 3.35
N ARG A 58 -15.59 -0.36 4.04
CA ARG A 58 -15.10 0.87 3.40
C ARG A 58 -13.88 1.43 4.11
N SER A 59 -13.01 2.05 3.32
CA SER A 59 -11.93 2.95 3.72
C SER A 59 -12.15 4.32 3.08
N GLU A 60 -11.22 5.25 3.32
CA GLU A 60 -11.20 6.56 2.63
C GLU A 60 -11.03 6.38 1.11
N CYS A 61 -10.28 5.35 0.68
CA CYS A 61 -10.06 5.02 -0.74
C CYS A 61 -11.19 4.23 -1.40
N GLY A 62 -12.29 3.92 -0.70
CA GLY A 62 -13.47 3.31 -1.29
C GLY A 62 -13.94 2.04 -0.60
N GLN A 63 -14.49 1.12 -1.38
CA GLN A 63 -15.13 -0.09 -0.88
C GLN A 63 -14.21 -1.31 -0.95
N GLY A 64 -14.44 -2.24 -0.03
CA GLY A 64 -13.85 -3.57 -0.02
C GLY A 64 -14.83 -4.58 0.54
N THR A 65 -14.33 -5.78 0.80
CA THR A 65 -15.02 -6.89 1.44
C THR A 65 -14.26 -7.28 2.70
N GLU A 66 -15.00 -7.46 3.79
CA GLU A 66 -14.46 -8.04 5.01
C GLU A 66 -15.09 -9.41 5.27
N ARG A 67 -14.34 -10.28 5.96
CA ARG A 67 -14.77 -11.64 6.28
C ARG A 67 -15.05 -11.77 7.76
N CYS A 68 -16.09 -12.53 8.08
CA CYS A 68 -16.33 -12.94 9.44
C CYS A 68 -15.38 -14.07 9.85
N SER A 69 -14.71 -13.89 10.98
CA SER A 69 -13.93 -14.93 11.65
C SER A 69 -14.20 -14.89 13.15
N GLY A 70 -14.75 -15.97 13.70
CA GLY A 70 -15.09 -16.06 15.13
C GLY A 70 -16.03 -14.94 15.59
N ALA A 71 -17.23 -14.89 15.01
CA ALA A 71 -18.29 -13.89 15.25
C ALA A 71 -17.92 -12.42 14.97
N THR A 72 -16.70 -12.12 14.53
CA THR A 72 -16.21 -10.76 14.31
C THR A 72 -15.84 -10.53 12.86
N TRP A 73 -16.21 -9.37 12.32
CA TRP A 73 -15.77 -8.92 11.00
C TRP A 73 -14.33 -8.42 11.04
N ARG A 74 -13.49 -8.93 10.12
CA ARG A 74 -12.05 -8.67 10.05
C ARG A 74 -11.58 -8.68 8.60
N ASP A 75 -10.34 -8.25 8.41
CA ASP A 75 -9.63 -8.34 7.13
C ASP A 75 -10.38 -7.64 5.98
N CYS A 76 -10.77 -6.38 6.19
CA CYS A 76 -11.31 -5.55 5.13
C CYS A 76 -10.24 -5.35 4.04
N ASP A 77 -10.55 -5.72 2.80
CA ASP A 77 -9.62 -5.59 1.67
C ASP A 77 -9.75 -4.26 0.90
N ALA A 78 -10.50 -3.30 1.47
CA ALA A 78 -10.56 -1.95 0.90
C ALA A 78 -9.15 -1.34 0.89
N ARG A 79 -8.79 -0.67 -0.21
CA ARG A 79 -7.50 0.03 -0.34
C ARG A 79 -7.31 0.97 0.85
N GLU A 80 -6.18 0.90 1.54
CA GLU A 80 -5.85 1.85 2.60
C GLU A 80 -5.13 3.08 2.02
N PRO A 81 -5.31 4.27 2.62
CA PRO A 81 -4.45 5.43 2.38
C PRO A 81 -2.97 5.05 2.48
N ALA A 82 -2.19 5.48 1.49
CA ALA A 82 -0.74 5.35 1.48
C ALA A 82 -0.11 6.73 1.26
N ASP A 83 1.18 6.88 1.57
CA ASP A 83 1.88 8.13 1.26
C ASP A 83 1.79 8.45 -0.25
N GLU A 84 1.67 9.74 -0.55
CA GLU A 84 1.64 10.25 -1.92
C GLU A 84 2.92 9.88 -2.70
N VAL A 85 2.74 9.52 -3.96
CA VAL A 85 3.81 9.34 -4.94
C VAL A 85 3.39 10.08 -6.19
N CYS A 86 4.33 10.73 -6.87
CA CYS A 86 4.04 11.53 -8.05
C CYS A 86 3.76 10.60 -9.23
N ASP A 87 2.54 10.08 -9.32
CA ASP A 87 2.10 9.13 -10.33
C ASP A 87 0.78 9.54 -11.02
N GLY A 88 0.22 10.69 -10.63
CA GLY A 88 -1.03 11.22 -11.18
C GLY A 88 -2.27 10.56 -10.58
N GLN A 89 -2.14 9.88 -9.45
CA GLN A 89 -3.24 9.29 -8.69
C GLN A 89 -3.28 9.85 -7.27
N ASP A 90 -4.46 9.72 -6.67
CA ASP A 90 -4.70 10.01 -5.25
C ASP A 90 -4.34 8.74 -4.45
N ASN A 91 -3.22 8.81 -3.72
CA ASN A 91 -2.60 7.70 -3.03
C ASN A 91 -2.98 7.63 -1.56
N ASP A 92 -3.15 8.79 -0.94
CA ASP A 92 -3.62 8.93 0.42
C ASP A 92 -5.15 9.07 0.53
N CYS A 93 -5.84 9.23 -0.61
CA CYS A 93 -7.29 9.29 -0.73
C CYS A 93 -7.90 10.51 -0.01
N ASP A 94 -7.17 11.62 0.06
CA ASP A 94 -7.64 12.89 0.63
C ASP A 94 -8.52 13.71 -0.35
N GLY A 95 -8.58 13.28 -1.62
CA GLY A 95 -9.36 13.88 -2.69
C GLY A 95 -8.58 14.85 -3.57
N LEU A 96 -7.28 15.02 -3.35
CA LEU A 96 -6.34 15.71 -4.21
C LEU A 96 -5.46 14.69 -4.95
N THR A 97 -4.47 15.15 -5.70
CA THR A 97 -3.65 14.28 -6.55
C THR A 97 -2.27 14.88 -6.62
N ASP A 98 -1.27 14.11 -6.21
CA ASP A 98 0.14 14.52 -6.13
C ASP A 98 0.33 15.85 -5.35
N GLU A 99 -0.51 16.17 -4.36
CA GLU A 99 -0.51 17.47 -3.66
C GLU A 99 0.70 17.66 -2.74
N ASP A 100 1.35 16.57 -2.35
CA ASP A 100 2.62 16.59 -1.62
C ASP A 100 3.82 17.01 -2.50
N PHE A 101 3.60 17.22 -3.81
CA PHE A 101 4.61 17.69 -4.77
C PHE A 101 4.37 19.16 -5.15
N PRO A 102 4.72 20.14 -4.29
CA PRO A 102 4.38 21.56 -4.50
C PRO A 102 5.06 22.19 -5.72
N ALA A 103 6.09 21.55 -6.25
CA ALA A 103 6.79 22.00 -7.44
C ALA A 103 6.16 21.45 -8.73
N LEU A 104 5.23 20.49 -8.66
CA LEU A 104 4.55 19.92 -9.83
C LEU A 104 3.77 21.02 -10.57
N GLY A 105 3.95 21.09 -11.89
CA GLY A 105 3.35 22.13 -12.71
C GLY A 105 4.03 23.51 -12.63
N ALA A 106 5.03 23.69 -11.75
CA ALA A 106 5.78 24.95 -11.69
C ALA A 106 6.72 25.08 -12.91
N ALA A 107 6.96 26.32 -13.32
CA ALA A 107 7.93 26.61 -14.38
C ALA A 107 9.35 26.19 -13.94
N CYS A 108 10.11 25.68 -14.89
CA CYS A 108 11.53 25.35 -14.72
C CYS A 108 12.30 25.71 -15.98
N GLU A 109 13.62 25.71 -15.88
CA GLU A 109 14.53 25.98 -16.99
C GLU A 109 15.62 24.91 -16.94
N ASP A 110 16.03 24.42 -18.11
CA ASP A 110 17.18 23.51 -18.26
C ASP A 110 18.18 24.09 -19.26
N GLY A 111 19.47 23.91 -18.99
CA GLY A 111 20.58 24.53 -19.72
C GLY A 111 21.04 25.88 -19.16
N ASP A 112 22.15 26.37 -19.69
CA ASP A 112 22.81 27.62 -19.27
C ASP A 112 22.88 28.62 -20.43
N GLY A 113 22.85 29.91 -20.10
CA GLY A 113 23.02 30.99 -21.08
C GLY A 113 21.98 30.93 -22.22
N PRO A 114 22.39 31.02 -23.49
CA PRO A 114 21.46 31.05 -24.63
C PRO A 114 20.78 29.70 -24.91
N CYS A 115 21.28 28.59 -24.35
CA CYS A 115 20.65 27.26 -24.47
C CYS A 115 19.63 26.97 -23.39
N GLN A 116 19.35 27.93 -22.53
CA GLN A 116 18.32 27.79 -21.52
C GLN A 116 16.95 27.62 -22.19
N VAL A 117 16.31 26.48 -21.93
CA VAL A 117 14.97 26.15 -22.41
C VAL A 117 14.01 26.14 -21.24
N ALA A 118 12.93 26.91 -21.36
CA ALA A 118 11.84 26.88 -20.38
C ALA A 118 11.00 25.61 -20.53
N GLY A 119 10.57 25.05 -19.41
CA GLY A 119 9.68 23.90 -19.32
C GLY A 119 8.83 23.95 -18.06
N THR A 120 8.25 22.80 -17.73
CA THR A 120 7.38 22.59 -16.59
C THR A 120 7.88 21.39 -15.79
N ARG A 121 7.77 21.50 -14.47
CA ARG A 121 8.07 20.39 -13.58
C ARG A 121 6.99 19.32 -13.70
N VAL A 122 7.42 18.11 -14.05
CA VAL A 122 6.59 16.91 -14.17
C VAL A 122 7.05 15.87 -13.17
N CYS A 123 6.24 14.83 -12.93
CA CYS A 123 6.65 13.73 -12.07
C CYS A 123 7.94 13.07 -12.55
N ALA A 124 8.86 12.85 -11.62
CA ALA A 124 10.05 12.06 -11.86
C ALA A 124 9.65 10.62 -12.20
N PRO A 125 10.40 9.91 -13.06
CA PRO A 125 10.08 8.52 -13.41
C PRO A 125 10.06 7.54 -12.23
N ASP A 126 10.67 7.89 -11.10
CA ASP A 126 10.67 7.10 -9.87
C ASP A 126 9.50 7.43 -8.93
N GLY A 127 8.70 8.46 -9.23
CA GLY A 127 7.57 8.92 -8.42
C GLY A 127 7.94 9.62 -7.11
N VAL A 128 9.23 9.83 -6.82
CA VAL A 128 9.71 10.38 -5.53
C VAL A 128 9.78 11.91 -5.55
N GLY A 129 9.64 12.54 -6.72
CA GLY A 129 9.72 13.99 -6.84
C GLY A 129 9.32 14.50 -8.21
N THR A 130 9.80 15.70 -8.55
CA THR A 130 9.57 16.33 -9.85
C THR A 130 10.87 16.62 -10.58
N VAL A 131 10.85 16.49 -11.90
CA VAL A 131 11.94 16.83 -12.83
C VAL A 131 11.46 17.86 -13.85
N CYS A 132 12.37 18.65 -14.42
CA CYS A 132 12.01 19.54 -15.52
C CYS A 132 11.83 18.72 -16.81
N ASP A 133 10.75 18.97 -17.55
CA ASP A 133 10.54 18.36 -18.88
C ASP A 133 11.30 19.06 -20.00
N ALA A 134 11.90 20.23 -19.72
CA ALA A 134 12.78 20.91 -20.63
C ALA A 134 14.03 20.07 -20.90
N VAL A 135 14.50 20.16 -22.14
CA VAL A 135 15.79 19.62 -22.56
C VAL A 135 16.61 20.80 -23.02
N ALA A 136 17.77 21.00 -22.41
CA ALA A 136 18.72 22.04 -22.79
C ALA A 136 18.95 22.07 -24.31
N GLY A 137 19.04 23.28 -24.87
CA GLY A 137 19.34 23.48 -26.28
C GLY A 137 20.70 22.86 -26.64
N ALA A 138 20.81 22.31 -27.85
CA ALA A 138 22.05 21.69 -28.34
C ALA A 138 23.15 22.71 -28.71
N GLY A 139 22.88 24.00 -28.56
CA GLY A 139 23.76 25.09 -28.99
C GLY A 139 23.91 25.21 -30.51
N ASP A 140 24.52 26.32 -30.93
CA ASP A 140 25.06 26.55 -32.27
C ASP A 140 26.60 26.56 -32.18
N ALA A 141 27.33 26.31 -33.27
CA ALA A 141 28.80 26.30 -33.22
C ALA A 141 29.39 27.62 -32.70
N GLU A 142 30.38 27.53 -31.81
CA GLU A 142 31.06 28.68 -31.20
C GLU A 142 31.50 29.73 -32.22
N THR A 143 31.20 30.98 -31.89
CA THR A 143 31.73 32.15 -32.58
C THR A 143 32.49 32.99 -31.58
N CYS A 144 33.68 33.51 -31.94
CA CYS A 144 34.45 34.41 -31.06
C CYS A 144 33.74 35.75 -30.85
N ASN A 145 32.76 35.77 -29.95
CA ASN A 145 31.88 36.90 -29.66
C ASN A 145 31.73 37.12 -28.14
N GLY A 146 32.36 36.29 -27.30
CA GLY A 146 32.26 36.35 -25.84
C GLY A 146 30.94 35.80 -25.29
N VAL A 147 30.21 35.05 -26.09
CA VAL A 147 28.97 34.33 -25.77
C VAL A 147 29.26 32.84 -25.90
N TYR A 148 28.64 32.07 -25.01
CA TYR A 148 28.68 30.62 -24.98
C TYR A 148 27.57 30.10 -25.89
N ASP A 149 27.89 29.86 -27.16
CA ASP A 149 26.95 29.58 -28.24
C ASP A 149 26.60 28.08 -28.35
N ASP A 150 27.53 27.17 -28.02
CA ASP A 150 27.47 25.72 -28.31
C ASP A 150 27.11 24.83 -27.12
N CYS A 151 27.10 25.41 -25.93
CA CYS A 151 26.54 24.81 -24.74
C CYS A 151 27.32 23.58 -24.19
N ASP A 152 28.64 23.57 -24.35
CA ASP A 152 29.58 22.53 -23.86
C ASP A 152 30.21 22.71 -22.44
N GLY A 153 30.09 23.89 -21.84
CA GLY A 153 30.56 24.30 -20.52
C GLY A 153 31.59 25.43 -20.53
N GLN A 154 31.98 25.98 -21.68
CA GLN A 154 33.06 26.95 -21.81
C GLN A 154 32.60 28.24 -22.55
N THR A 155 33.49 29.10 -23.04
CA THR A 155 33.11 30.27 -23.87
C THR A 155 34.20 30.51 -24.89
N ASP A 156 33.83 30.63 -26.18
CA ASP A 156 34.72 30.86 -27.33
C ASP A 156 35.76 29.73 -27.56
N GLU A 157 35.42 28.47 -27.28
CA GLU A 157 36.22 27.25 -27.54
C GLU A 157 36.03 26.67 -28.94
N ASP A 158 36.80 25.62 -29.27
CA ASP A 158 36.67 24.84 -30.51
C ASP A 158 36.68 25.66 -31.83
N LEU A 159 37.26 26.87 -31.78
CA LEU A 159 37.41 27.77 -32.92
C LEU A 159 38.49 27.29 -33.91
N PRO A 160 38.23 27.31 -35.23
CA PRO A 160 39.23 26.92 -36.22
C PRO A 160 40.37 27.95 -36.31
N GLY A 161 41.56 27.59 -35.82
CA GLY A 161 42.80 28.33 -36.04
C GLY A 161 43.48 28.93 -34.81
N VAL A 162 43.09 28.50 -33.60
CA VAL A 162 43.87 28.68 -32.36
C VAL A 162 44.89 27.56 -32.14
#